data_AF-R0JDP2-F1
#
_entry.id   AF-R0JDP2-F1
#
_cell.length_a   1.000
_cell.length_b   1.000
_cell.length_c   1.000
_cell.angle_alpha   90.00
_cell.angle_beta   90.00
_cell.angle_gamma   90.00
#
_symmetry.space_group_name_H-M   'P 1'
#
loop_
_entity.id
_entity.type
_entity.pdbx_description
1 polymer ?
#
loop_
_entity_poly.entity_id
_entity_poly.type
_entity_poly.pdbx_seq_one_letter_code
_entity_poly.pdbx_strand_id
1 'polypeptide(L)'
;PQPPPSQAVRLESARPQRVRYLLVVRPEEADAEGQTVLLGVDFPHEGSTRCTLGMVLPLWSDTQVFLDGDGGFSVMSGGQTRIFKPISVQTMW
;
A
#
# COMPACT_ATOMS: atom_id res chain seq x y z
N PRO A 1 -9.72 -13.05 6.73
CA PRO A 1 -8.27 -13.31 6.89
C PRO A 1 -7.47 -12.02 6.66
N GLN A 2 -6.68 -11.59 7.65
CA GLN A 2 -5.78 -10.46 7.47
C GLN A 2 -4.55 -10.93 6.67
N PRO A 3 -4.04 -10.14 5.71
CA PRO A 3 -2.80 -10.47 5.02
C PRO A 3 -1.64 -10.55 6.03
N PRO A 4 -0.58 -11.33 5.75
CA PRO A 4 0.58 -11.41 6.63
C PRO A 4 1.17 -10.00 6.86
N PRO A 5 1.58 -9.67 8.10
CA PRO A 5 1.99 -8.31 8.49
C PRO A 5 3.21 -7.80 7.72
N SER A 6 4.01 -8.68 7.11
CA SER A 6 5.17 -8.30 6.31
C SER A 6 4.85 -7.71 4.93
N GLN A 7 3.58 -7.73 4.49
CA GLN A 7 3.19 -7.28 3.15
C GLN A 7 2.07 -6.23 3.14
N ALA A 8 1.67 -5.72 4.31
CA ALA A 8 0.56 -4.78 4.45
C ALA A 8 0.92 -3.60 5.35
N VAL A 9 0.67 -2.38 4.86
CA VAL A 9 0.88 -1.13 5.62
C VAL A 9 -0.45 -0.40 5.73
N ARG A 10 -0.90 -0.06 6.94
CA ARG A 10 -2.07 0.79 7.13
C ARG A 10 -1.70 2.23 6.79
N LEU A 11 -2.50 2.87 5.95
CA LEU A 11 -2.31 4.26 5.56
C LEU A 11 -3.30 5.17 6.28
N GLU A 12 -2.91 6.44 6.43
CA GLU A 12 -3.83 7.51 6.75
C GLU A 12 -4.95 7.59 5.71
N SER A 13 -6.15 7.95 6.17
CA SER A 13 -7.34 8.07 5.34
C SER A 13 -7.95 9.45 5.53
N ALA A 14 -8.26 10.12 4.42
CA ALA A 14 -9.00 11.39 4.43
C ALA A 14 -10.43 11.25 5.00
N ARG A 15 -10.96 10.01 5.08
CA ARG A 15 -12.25 9.70 5.70
C ARG A 15 -12.00 8.93 7.00
N PRO A 16 -12.31 9.50 8.18
CA PRO A 16 -11.95 8.90 9.47
C PRO A 16 -12.48 7.49 9.71
N GLN A 17 -13.66 7.16 9.17
CA GLN A 17 -14.20 5.81 9.32
C GLN A 17 -13.55 4.78 8.39
N ARG A 18 -12.96 5.20 7.27
CA ARG A 18 -12.40 4.25 6.30
C ARG A 18 -11.01 3.79 6.73
N VAL A 19 -10.79 2.49 6.62
CA VAL A 19 -9.47 1.88 6.84
C VAL A 19 -8.84 1.60 5.49
N ARG A 20 -7.64 2.13 5.26
CA ARG A 20 -6.90 1.94 4.01
C ARG A 20 -5.62 1.16 4.27
N TYR A 21 -5.38 0.14 3.46
CA TYR A 21 -4.12 -0.59 3.44
C TYR A 21 -3.44 -0.43 2.08
N LEU A 22 -2.12 -0.33 2.11
CA LEU A 22 -1.26 -0.55 0.97
C LEU A 22 -0.68 -1.97 1.07
N LEU A 23 -0.82 -2.74 -0.01
CA LEU A 23 -0.30 -4.10 -0.11
C LEU A 23 0.75 -4.18 -1.20
N VAL A 24 1.82 -4.94 -0.95
CA VAL A 24 2.74 -5.39 -2.00
C VAL A 24 2.30 -6.79 -2.43
N VAL A 25 1.82 -6.92 -3.66
CA VAL A 25 1.40 -8.20 -4.21
C VAL A 25 2.36 -8.63 -5.30
N ARG A 26 2.82 -9.88 -5.18
CA ARG A 26 3.67 -10.56 -6.16
C ARG A 26 3.01 -11.88 -6.55
N PRO A 27 3.19 -12.34 -7.79
CA PRO A 27 2.80 -13.69 -8.19
C PRO A 27 3.58 -14.73 -7.38
N GLU A 28 2.97 -15.90 -7.22
CA GLU A 28 3.58 -17.04 -6.56
C GLU A 28 4.51 -17.81 -7.51
N GLU A 29 4.29 -17.68 -8.82
CA GLU A 29 5.02 -18.36 -9.87
C GLU A 29 6.46 -17.81 -9.99
N ALA A 30 7.44 -18.71 -9.97
CA ALA A 30 8.85 -18.37 -10.03
C ALA A 30 9.27 -17.66 -11.35
N ASP A 31 8.53 -17.91 -12.44
CA ASP A 31 8.81 -17.35 -13.78
C ASP A 31 8.09 -16.02 -14.04
N ALA A 32 7.35 -15.52 -13.06
CA ALA A 32 6.64 -14.23 -13.12
C ALA A 32 7.46 -13.10 -12.46
N GLU A 33 8.80 -13.19 -12.57
CA GLU A 33 9.72 -12.20 -12.06
C GLU A 33 9.44 -10.83 -12.70
N GLY A 34 9.37 -9.77 -11.87
CA GLY A 34 9.05 -8.41 -12.32
C GLY A 34 7.56 -8.06 -12.35
N GLN A 35 6.63 -8.97 -12.05
CA GLN A 35 5.20 -8.67 -12.02
C GLN A 35 4.72 -8.28 -10.60
N THR A 36 5.28 -7.22 -10.01
CA THR A 36 4.86 -6.75 -8.68
C THR A 36 3.90 -5.57 -8.80
N VAL A 37 2.89 -5.52 -7.92
CA VAL A 37 1.91 -4.43 -7.90
C VAL A 37 1.68 -3.93 -6.48
N LEU A 38 1.56 -2.60 -6.35
CA LEU A 38 1.04 -1.96 -5.15
C LEU A 38 -0.48 -1.85 -5.25
N LEU A 39 -1.19 -2.44 -4.29
CA LEU A 39 -2.65 -2.36 -4.20
C LEU A 39 -3.08 -1.47 -3.03
N GLY A 40 -3.93 -0.50 -3.33
CA GLY A 40 -4.65 0.26 -2.31
C GLY A 40 -5.99 -0.42 -2.04
N VAL A 41 -6.16 -0.93 -0.82
CA VAL A 41 -7.38 -1.62 -0.38
C VAL A 41 -8.11 -0.76 0.65
N ASP A 42 -9.38 -0.47 0.36
CA ASP A 42 -10.24 0.38 1.20
C ASP A 42 -11.35 -0.45 1.85
N PHE A 43 -11.47 -0.34 3.17
CA PHE A 43 -12.57 -0.88 3.96
C PHE A 43 -13.47 0.26 4.43
N PRO A 44 -14.81 0.08 4.41
CA PRO A 44 -15.75 1.13 4.83
C PRO A 44 -15.64 1.48 6.32
N HIS A 45 -15.25 0.51 7.15
CA HIS A 45 -14.99 0.65 8.59
C HIS A 45 -14.07 -0.47 9.08
N GLU A 46 -13.51 -0.28 10.27
CA GLU A 46 -12.69 -1.28 10.94
C GLU A 46 -13.49 -2.56 11.24
N GLY A 47 -12.91 -3.73 10.98
CA GLY A 47 -13.60 -5.02 11.12
C GLY A 47 -14.53 -5.39 9.96
N SER A 48 -14.67 -4.54 8.93
CA SER A 48 -15.49 -4.88 7.77
C SER A 48 -14.92 -6.07 6.99
N THR A 49 -15.79 -6.97 6.55
CA THR A 49 -15.43 -8.11 5.69
C THR A 49 -15.48 -7.78 4.20
N ARG A 50 -15.95 -6.58 3.84
CA ARG A 50 -16.02 -6.09 2.46
C ARG A 50 -14.97 -5.02 2.25
N CYS A 51 -14.28 -5.07 1.11
CA CYS A 51 -13.33 -4.05 0.70
C CYS A 51 -13.45 -3.73 -0.78
N THR A 52 -12.88 -2.60 -1.19
CA THR A 52 -12.72 -2.20 -2.58
C THR A 52 -11.25 -1.97 -2.89
N LEU A 53 -10.85 -2.25 -4.13
CA LEU A 53 -9.55 -1.82 -4.65
C LEU A 53 -9.66 -0.36 -5.08
N GLY A 54 -9.06 0.54 -4.30
CA GLY A 54 -9.05 1.99 -4.57
C GLY A 54 -7.87 2.43 -5.44
N MET A 55 -6.85 1.60 -5.58
CA MET A 55 -5.66 1.88 -6.38
C MET A 55 -4.98 0.58 -6.82
N VAL A 56 -4.47 0.59 -8.04
CA VAL A 56 -3.56 -0.43 -8.59
C VAL A 56 -2.38 0.32 -9.22
N LEU A 57 -1.17 0.10 -8.73
CA LEU A 57 0.05 0.70 -9.27
C LEU A 57 1.06 -0.42 -9.59
N PRO A 58 1.20 -0.81 -10.86
CA PRO A 58 2.24 -1.75 -11.27
C PRO A 58 3.62 -1.17 -10.97
N LEU A 59 4.54 -2.02 -10.52
CA LEU A 59 5.94 -1.67 -10.34
C LEU A 59 6.73 -2.13 -11.56
N TRP A 60 7.32 -1.18 -12.27
CA TRP A 60 8.17 -1.44 -13.42
C TRP A 60 9.64 -1.25 -13.07
N SER A 61 10.53 -1.53 -14.03
CA SER A 61 11.97 -1.27 -13.87
C SER A 61 12.30 0.20 -13.61
N ASP A 62 11.40 1.11 -13.99
CA ASP A 62 11.54 2.56 -13.76
C ASP A 62 11.06 3.02 -12.38
N THR A 63 10.57 2.10 -11.53
CA THR A 63 10.04 2.46 -10.21
C THR A 63 11.11 3.13 -9.36
N GLN A 64 10.77 4.30 -8.82
CA GLN A 64 11.59 5.04 -7.85
C GLN A 64 10.77 5.33 -6.60
N VAL A 65 11.43 5.26 -5.44
CA VAL A 65 10.82 5.55 -4.14
C VAL A 65 11.57 6.70 -3.49
N PHE A 66 10.81 7.68 -2.99
CA PHE A 66 11.32 8.86 -2.30
C PHE A 66 10.73 8.91 -0.90
N LEU A 67 11.53 9.25 0.10
CA LEU A 67 11.04 9.48 1.46
C LEU A 67 10.56 10.92 1.58
N ASP A 68 9.37 11.10 2.16
CA ASP A 68 8.84 12.42 2.46
C ASP A 68 9.28 12.80 3.89
N GLY A 69 9.70 14.05 4.10
CA GLY A 69 10.22 14.53 5.39
C GLY A 69 9.22 14.54 6.56
N ASP A 70 7.98 14.11 6.33
CA ASP A 70 6.89 14.01 7.29
C ASP A 70 6.58 12.56 7.73
N GLY A 71 7.43 11.60 7.34
CA GLY A 71 7.26 10.17 7.65
C GLY A 71 6.48 9.39 6.59
N GLY A 72 6.06 10.05 5.51
CA GLY A 72 5.51 9.41 4.32
C GLY A 72 6.57 8.94 3.31
N PHE A 73 6.08 8.43 2.18
CA PHE A 73 6.91 8.16 1.01
C PHE A 73 6.12 8.33 -0.29
N SER A 74 6.83 8.67 -1.35
CA SER A 74 6.31 8.80 -2.70
C SER A 74 6.86 7.68 -3.59
N VAL A 75 6.01 7.06 -4.39
CA VAL A 75 6.41 6.07 -5.41
C VAL A 75 6.10 6.64 -6.78
N MET A 76 7.12 6.66 -7.65
CA MET A 76 6.99 6.99 -9.06
C MET A 76 7.15 5.71 -9.88
N SER A 77 6.18 5.36 -10.73
CA SER A 77 6.34 4.28 -11.70
C SER A 77 5.41 4.47 -12.89
N GLY A 78 5.90 4.14 -14.10
CA GLY A 78 5.11 4.29 -15.32
C GLY A 78 4.63 5.71 -15.56
N GLY A 79 5.45 6.70 -15.16
CA GLY A 79 5.11 8.13 -15.23
C GLY A 79 4.04 8.61 -14.23
N GLN A 80 3.60 7.77 -13.29
CA GLN A 80 2.68 8.17 -12.22
C GLN A 80 3.39 8.27 -10.88
N THR A 81 3.20 9.40 -10.19
CA THR A 81 3.65 9.58 -8.80
C THR A 81 2.49 9.45 -7.84
N ARG A 82 2.66 8.65 -6.78
CA ARG A 82 1.68 8.45 -5.70
C ARG A 82 2.35 8.66 -4.35
N ILE A 83 1.66 9.37 -3.46
CA ILE A 83 2.11 9.64 -2.09
C ILE A 83 1.37 8.71 -1.13
N PHE A 84 2.10 8.11 -0.20
CA PHE A 84 1.59 7.21 0.82
C PHE A 84 2.02 7.71 2.20
N LYS A 85 1.05 7.83 3.10
CA LYS A 85 1.26 8.22 4.50
C LYS A 85 0.94 7.02 5.40
N PRO A 86 1.92 6.25 5.85
CA PRO A 86 1.70 5.18 6.83
C PRO A 86 1.15 5.77 8.14
N ILE A 87 0.24 5.06 8.79
CA ILE A 87 -0.06 5.38 10.19
C ILE A 87 1.17 5.00 10.99
N SER A 88 1.83 5.99 11.58
CA SER A 88 2.95 5.77 12.49
C SER A 88 2.51 4.86 13.64
N VAL A 89 3.14 3.68 13.76
CA VAL A 89 3.11 2.92 15.01
C VAL A 89 4.14 3.60 15.92
N GLN A 90 3.67 4.43 16.86
CA GLN A 90 4.52 4.79 17.98
C GLN A 90 4.75 3.51 18.77
N THR A 91 5.93 2.92 18.62
CA THR A 91 6.35 1.80 19.44
C THR A 91 6.38 2.28 20.90
N MET A 92 5.31 2.03 21.66
CA MET A 92 5.46 1.85 23.11
C MET A 92 6.12 0.49 23.27
N TRP A 93 7.38 0.57 23.67
CA TRP A 93 8.32 -0.50 24.00
C TRP A 93 7.83 -1.33 25.18
#